data_AF-A0A558CZ95-F1
#
_entry.id   AF-A0A558CZ95-F1
#
_cell.length_a   1.000
_cell.length_b   1.000
_cell.length_c   1.000
_cell.angle_alpha   90.00
_cell.angle_beta   90.00
_cell.angle_gamma   90.00
#
_symmetry.space_group_name_H-M   'P 1'
#
loop_
_entity.id
_entity.type
_entity.pdbx_description
1 polymer ?
#
loop_
_entity_poly.entity_id
_entity_poly.type
_entity_poly.pdbx_seq_one_letter_code
_entity_poly.pdbx_strand_id
1 'polypeptide(L)' 'MASTSGLAQADTAPTQPGTWVFIKWYPGSDSMASLYQCNQDAVQQYPGHDYNCTPSGNTLQLWVRF' A
#
# COMPACT_ATOMS: atom_id res chain seq x y z
N MET A 1 -0.55 -20.40 6.90
CA MET A 1 -1.91 -19.83 6.85
C MET A 1 -1.85 -18.49 7.56
N ALA A 2 -1.77 -17.38 6.81
CA ALA A 2 -1.82 -16.05 7.40
C ALA A 2 -3.28 -15.61 7.44
N SER A 3 -3.86 -15.65 8.64
CA SER A 3 -5.19 -15.14 8.94
C SER A 3 -5.11 -13.63 9.09
N THR A 4 -5.78 -12.88 8.21
CA THR A 4 -6.07 -11.46 8.46
C THR A 4 -7.55 -11.22 8.31
N SER A 5 -8.17 -11.02 9.46
CA SER A 5 -9.59 -10.83 9.69
C SER A 5 -10.07 -9.49 9.11
N GLY A 6 -11.08 -9.53 8.24
CA GLY A 6 -12.19 -8.56 8.21
C GLY A 6 -11.96 -7.10 7.79
N LEU A 7 -10.75 -6.65 7.49
CA LEU A 7 -10.49 -5.36 6.85
C LEU A 7 -10.24 -5.65 5.37
N ALA A 8 -11.05 -5.07 4.47
CA ALA A 8 -11.01 -5.24 3.01
C ALA A 8 -9.70 -5.87 2.53
N GLN A 9 -9.75 -7.14 2.09
CA GLN A 9 -8.58 -7.99 1.84
C GLN A 9 -7.51 -7.23 1.06
N ALA A 10 -6.40 -6.91 1.74
CA ALA A 10 -5.18 -6.48 1.08
C ALA A 10 -4.73 -7.64 0.19
N ASP A 11 -4.92 -7.46 -1.12
CA ASP A 11 -4.92 -8.54 -2.12
C ASP A 11 -3.55 -9.22 -2.19
N THR A 12 -2.44 -8.46 -2.11
CA THR A 12 -1.09 -9.03 -2.04
C THR A 12 -0.10 -8.05 -1.42
N ALA A 13 0.63 -8.50 -0.40
CA ALA A 13 1.75 -7.74 0.15
C ALA A 13 2.92 -7.70 -0.86
N PRO A 14 3.78 -6.66 -0.83
CA PRO A 14 4.96 -6.59 -1.69
C PRO A 14 5.86 -7.83 -1.54
N THR A 15 6.40 -8.32 -2.66
CA THR A 15 7.28 -9.51 -2.70
C THR A 15 8.70 -9.25 -2.18
N GLN A 16 9.00 -8.01 -1.80
CA GLN A 16 10.31 -7.60 -1.31
C GLN A 16 10.53 -8.11 0.13
N PRO A 17 11.74 -8.57 0.49
CA PRO A 17 12.02 -9.04 1.84
C PRO A 17 11.86 -7.91 2.86
N GLY A 18 11.18 -8.19 3.96
CA GLY A 18 10.88 -7.21 5.01
C GLY A 18 9.48 -7.40 5.59
N THR A 19 9.20 -6.74 6.71
CA THR A 19 7.86 -6.72 7.29
C THR A 19 7.07 -5.59 6.63
N TRP A 20 6.15 -5.95 5.73
CA TRP A 20 5.28 -4.98 5.08
C TRP A 20 3.97 -4.85 5.83
N VAL A 21 3.60 -3.62 6.14
CA VAL A 21 2.35 -3.27 6.81
C VAL A 21 1.47 -2.54 5.81
N PHE A 22 0.24 -3.03 5.66
CA PHE A 22 -0.78 -2.37 4.86
C PHE A 22 -1.25 -1.09 5.58
N ILE A 23 -1.26 0.03 4.87
CA ILE A 23 -1.65 1.32 5.42
C ILE A 23 -3.04 1.74 4.95
N LYS A 24 -3.24 1.85 3.62
CA LYS A 24 -4.44 2.48 3.06
C LYS A 24 -4.68 2.12 1.59
N TRP A 25 -5.95 2.21 1.19
CA TRP A 25 -6.43 2.10 -0.18
C TRP A 25 -6.68 3.48 -0.81
N TYR A 26 -6.31 3.63 -2.08
CA TYR A 26 -6.66 4.77 -2.92
C TYR A 26 -7.57 4.29 -4.06
N PRO A 27 -8.66 5.00 -4.37
CA PRO A 27 -9.52 4.66 -5.49
C PRO A 27 -8.79 4.91 -6.82
N GLY A 28 -8.86 3.97 -7.76
CA GLY A 28 -8.17 4.05 -9.04
C GLY A 28 -6.73 3.54 -8.96
N SER A 29 -6.54 2.26 -9.32
CA SER A 29 -5.25 1.57 -9.44
C SER A 29 -4.29 2.26 -10.43
N ASP A 30 -4.83 2.72 -11.55
CA ASP A 30 -4.07 3.23 -12.70
C ASP A 30 -4.17 4.75 -12.85
N SER A 31 -4.82 5.41 -11.89
CA SER A 31 -4.94 6.86 -11.88
C SER A 31 -3.65 7.49 -11.40
N MET A 32 -3.04 8.32 -12.26
CA MET A 32 -1.82 9.08 -11.92
C MET A 32 -1.99 9.94 -10.66
N ALA A 33 -3.21 10.43 -10.42
CA ALA A 33 -3.58 11.16 -9.20
C ALA A 33 -3.51 10.29 -7.94
N SER A 34 -3.97 9.03 -8.02
CA SER A 34 -3.95 8.09 -6.89
C SER A 34 -2.52 7.67 -6.56
N LEU A 35 -1.69 7.48 -7.59
CA LEU A 35 -0.27 7.19 -7.40
C LEU A 35 0.47 8.37 -6.77
N TYR A 36 0.18 9.59 -7.22
CA TYR A 36 0.74 10.80 -6.61
C TYR A 36 0.33 10.93 -5.13
N GLN A 37 -0.95 10.74 -4.82
CA GLN A 37 -1.44 10.82 -3.45
C GLN A 37 -0.82 9.74 -2.55
N CYS A 38 -0.68 8.52 -3.06
CA CYS A 38 -0.03 7.43 -2.34
C CYS A 38 1.43 7.76 -1.98
N ASN A 39 2.19 8.33 -2.92
CA ASN A 39 3.56 8.78 -2.66
C ASN A 39 3.61 9.94 -1.65
N GLN A 40 2.74 10.94 -1.78
CA GLN A 40 2.70 12.08 -0.85
C GLN A 40 2.38 11.63 0.57
N ASP A 41 1.34 10.81 0.75
CA ASP A 41 0.94 10.29 2.06
C ASP A 41 2.07 9.44 2.66
N ALA A 42 2.73 8.59 1.86
CA ALA A 42 3.84 7.76 2.32
C ALA A 42 5.02 8.60 2.82
N VAL A 43 5.45 9.60 2.04
CA VAL A 43 6.56 10.47 2.40
C VAL A 43 6.23 11.33 3.62
N GLN A 44 4.99 11.81 3.75
CA GLN A 44 4.58 12.66 4.86
C GLN A 44 4.38 11.88 6.16
N GLN A 45 3.78 10.69 6.09
CA GLN A 45 3.43 9.91 7.28
C GLN A 45 4.54 8.93 7.71
N TYR A 46 5.37 8.48 6.77
CA TYR A 46 6.43 7.50 7.00
C TYR A 46 7.79 7.95 6.43
N PRO A 47 8.30 9.12 6.85
CA PRO A 47 9.60 9.60 6.39
C PRO A 47 10.71 8.63 6.79
N GLY A 48 11.53 8.22 5.83
CA GLY A 48 12.67 7.31 6.04
C GLY A 48 12.32 5.83 6.05
N HIS A 49 11.05 5.45 5.83
CA HIS A 49 10.66 4.06 5.60
C HIS A 49 10.56 3.75 4.11
N ASP A 50 10.94 2.53 3.72
CA ASP A 50 10.61 2.03 2.39
C ASP A 50 9.09 1.89 2.28
N TYR A 51 8.51 2.37 1.17
CA TYR A 51 7.09 2.23 0.91
C TYR A 51 6.86 1.70 -0.51
N ASN A 52 5.70 1.08 -0.73
CA ASN A 52 5.31 0.57 -2.03
C ASN A 52 3.84 0.83 -2.31
N CYS A 53 3.57 1.51 -3.42
CA CYS A 53 2.23 1.76 -3.94
C CYS A 53 1.89 0.68 -4.97
N THR A 54 1.17 -0.36 -4.55
CA THR A 54 0.88 -1.52 -5.41
C THR A 54 -0.57 -1.49 -5.91
N PRO A 55 -0.81 -1.55 -7.23
CA PRO A 55 -2.16 -1.64 -7.76
C PRO A 55 -2.77 -3.02 -7.45
N SER A 56 -4.05 -3.03 -7.13
CA SER A 56 -4.81 -4.19 -6.71
C SER A 56 -6.25 -4.06 -7.17
N GLY A 57 -6.61 -4.80 -8.21
CA GLY A 57 -7.88 -4.62 -8.91
C GLY A 57 -8.04 -3.16 -9.35
N ASN A 58 -9.13 -2.50 -8.94
CA ASN A 58 -9.42 -1.10 -9.28
C ASN A 58 -8.90 -0.09 -8.23
N THR A 59 -8.04 -0.53 -7.31
CA THR A 59 -7.54 0.29 -6.20
C THR A 59 -6.03 0.26 -6.13
N LEU A 60 -5.43 1.27 -5.54
CA LEU A 60 -4.00 1.32 -5.25
C LEU A 60 -3.79 1.16 -3.74
N GLN A 61 -2.89 0.28 -3.33
CA GLN A 61 -2.57 0.00 -1.93
C GLN A 61 -1.26 0.65 -1.55
N LEU A 62 -1.22 1.38 -0.44
CA LEU A 62 0.02 1.80 0.20
C LEU A 62 0.47 0.74 1.22
N TRP A 63 1.67 0.25 1.02
CA TRP A 63 2.40 -0.60 1.96
C TRP A 63 3.65 0.11 2.45
N VAL A 64 3.98 -0.06 3.71
CA VAL A 64 5.20 0.50 4.31
C VAL A 64 5.98 -0.60 5.01
N ARG A 65 7.31 -0.55 4.88
CA ARG A 65 8.22 -1.51 5.48
C ARG A 65 8.65 -1.05 6.87
N PHE A 66 8.56 -1.97 7.82
CA PHE A 66 9.03 -1.82 9.20
C PHE A 66 10.15 -2.83 9.52
#